data_AF-A0A0G1N181-F1
#
_entry.id   AF-A0A0G1N181-F1
#
_cell.length_a   1.000
_cell.length_b   1.000
_cell.length_c   1.000
_cell.angle_alpha   90.00
_cell.angle_beta   90.00
_cell.angle_gamma   90.00
#
_symmetry.space_group_name_H-M   'P 1'
#
loop_
_entity.id
_entity.type
_entity.pdbx_description
1 polymer ?
#
loop_
_entity_poly.entity_id
_entity_poly.type
_entity_poly.pdbx_seq_one_letter_code
_entity_poly.pdbx_strand_id
1 'polypeptide(L)'
;DFTNEKKQTIRDRVFCAIGQIELADAITAGEEKSQLAVSLKHLQQALIPHRLAFSMPATIMTIMVVFLGSLVTGAAAQGAEPGDALFAMKKVIESIEIAVVTNPVKKAEKTLNIAGERLQYLGSSLGTEAALNAVLQETQTALVSAKASITKAQEKGDETEIALLLDKFDSLLADQKTLLNDIEQETEDEAVKKTIIAIRDVITSNQDDNQNKKDNGSAGTISSTVAVINPNTPKTTVKPIVEENRPPELDITLNGYQSLTGRIGTANGQIVIFVGNKYYFVTNSPISLQLYIGNSNVGITGNVSNGEIAVYQIYADGGLIGETLPPTLSMDNPAGLLDQGQ
;
A
#
# COMPACT_ATOMS: atom_id res chain seq x y z
N ASP A 1 28.71 28.02 17.91
CA ASP A 1 29.12 28.54 16.60
C ASP A 1 29.28 27.45 15.56
N PHE A 2 28.39 27.43 14.56
CA PHE A 2 28.59 26.60 13.37
C PHE A 2 29.53 27.32 12.41
N THR A 3 30.63 26.67 12.04
CA THR A 3 31.60 27.20 11.06
C THR A 3 30.90 27.51 9.73
N ASN A 4 31.30 28.61 9.08
CA ASN A 4 30.66 29.12 7.85
C ASN A 4 30.55 28.06 6.75
N GLU A 5 31.50 27.13 6.70
CA GLU A 5 31.53 26.02 5.76
C GLU A 5 30.36 25.03 5.96
N LYS A 6 30.04 24.66 7.21
CA LYS A 6 28.90 23.77 7.51
C LYS A 6 27.56 24.44 7.21
N LYS A 7 27.44 25.74 7.44
CA LYS A 7 26.24 26.52 7.05
C LYS A 7 26.08 26.56 5.53
N GLN A 8 27.17 26.57 4.78
CA GLN A 8 27.14 26.58 3.32
C GLN A 8 26.77 25.21 2.76
N THR A 9 27.33 24.11 3.30
CA THR A 9 26.96 22.75 2.88
C THR A 9 25.49 22.42 3.18
N ILE A 10 24.94 22.89 4.31
CA ILE A 10 23.52 22.71 4.63
C ILE A 10 22.66 23.53 3.67
N ARG A 11 23.04 24.77 3.39
CA ARG A 11 22.37 25.63 2.42
C ARG A 11 22.34 25.01 1.02
N ASP A 12 23.47 24.47 0.57
CA ASP A 12 23.59 23.84 -0.76
C ASP A 12 22.77 22.54 -0.84
N ARG A 13 22.70 21.76 0.24
CA ARG A 13 21.82 20.57 0.30
C ARG A 13 20.35 20.94 0.34
N VAL A 14 19.99 22.00 1.05
CA VAL A 14 18.61 22.50 1.12
C VAL A 14 18.20 23.07 -0.25
N PHE A 15 19.07 23.81 -0.94
CA PHE A 15 18.81 24.28 -2.30
C PHE A 15 18.76 23.15 -3.33
N CYS A 16 19.58 22.10 -3.18
CA CYS A 16 19.52 20.93 -4.05
C CYS A 16 18.22 20.12 -3.82
N ALA A 17 17.77 19.99 -2.57
CA ALA A 17 16.52 19.32 -2.24
C ALA A 17 15.27 20.13 -2.67
N ILE A 18 15.27 21.45 -2.44
CA ILE A 18 14.19 22.35 -2.90
C ILE A 18 14.13 22.36 -4.42
N GLY A 19 15.29 22.44 -5.10
CA GLY A 19 15.36 22.38 -6.56
C GLY A 19 14.85 21.06 -7.14
N GLN A 20 15.02 19.93 -6.44
CA GLN A 20 14.50 18.62 -6.89
C GLN A 20 12.98 18.48 -6.68
N ILE A 21 12.44 19.06 -5.61
CA ILE A 21 11.00 19.05 -5.31
C ILE A 21 10.26 19.99 -6.27
N GLU A 22 10.78 21.20 -6.49
CA GLU A 22 10.21 22.15 -7.45
C GLU A 22 10.28 21.64 -8.90
N LEU A 23 11.33 20.86 -9.25
CA LEU A 23 11.41 20.21 -10.56
C LEU A 23 10.38 19.09 -10.71
N ALA A 24 10.15 18.29 -9.67
CA ALA A 24 9.14 17.24 -9.68
C ALA A 24 7.72 17.82 -9.81
N ASP A 25 7.42 18.91 -9.11
CA ASP A 25 6.14 19.61 -9.22
C ASP A 25 5.97 20.31 -10.58
N ALA A 26 7.01 20.96 -11.11
CA ALA A 26 6.94 21.64 -12.41
C ALA A 26 6.85 20.66 -13.59
N ILE A 27 7.48 19.48 -13.50
CA ILE A 27 7.33 18.40 -14.48
C ILE A 27 5.90 17.82 -14.43
N THR A 28 5.27 17.82 -13.27
CA THR A 28 3.92 17.27 -13.07
C THR A 28 2.81 18.27 -13.43
N ALA A 29 3.03 19.57 -13.22
CA ALA A 29 2.05 20.63 -13.46
C ALA A 29 2.11 21.27 -14.87
N GLY A 30 3.19 21.06 -15.63
CA GLY A 30 3.43 21.73 -16.92
C GLY A 30 3.84 23.21 -16.75
N GLU A 31 4.61 23.73 -17.71
CA GLU A 31 5.32 25.03 -17.62
C GLU A 31 4.45 26.25 -17.26
N GLU A 32 3.13 26.21 -17.48
CA GLU A 32 2.28 27.41 -17.39
C GLU A 32 1.88 27.83 -15.96
N LYS A 33 2.10 26.99 -14.93
CA LYS A 33 1.67 27.30 -13.55
C LYS A 33 2.78 27.53 -12.52
N SER A 34 4.04 27.41 -12.92
CA SER A 34 5.17 27.52 -11.98
C SER A 34 5.88 28.87 -12.14
N GLN A 35 5.80 29.75 -11.15
CA GLN A 35 6.63 30.96 -11.05
C GLN A 35 8.08 30.60 -10.68
N LEU A 36 8.75 29.85 -11.54
CA LEU A 36 10.18 29.58 -11.41
C LEU A 36 10.93 30.86 -11.77
N ALA A 37 11.79 31.35 -10.87
CA ALA A 37 12.63 32.53 -11.10
C ALA A 37 13.59 32.37 -12.30
N VAL A 38 13.75 31.14 -12.81
CA VAL A 38 14.55 30.80 -13.99
C VAL A 38 13.70 29.90 -14.88
N SER A 39 13.51 30.27 -16.17
CA SER A 39 12.69 29.48 -17.10
C SER A 39 13.18 28.04 -17.17
N LEU A 40 12.25 27.07 -17.20
CA LEU A 40 12.56 25.64 -17.27
C LEU A 40 13.50 25.32 -18.44
N LYS A 41 13.36 26.03 -19.57
CA LYS A 41 14.30 26.02 -20.70
C LYS A 41 15.76 26.36 -20.35
N HIS A 42 15.99 27.35 -19.50
CA HIS A 42 17.35 27.75 -19.07
C HIS A 42 17.95 26.75 -18.09
N LEU A 43 17.14 26.17 -17.20
CA LEU A 43 17.56 25.08 -16.33
C LEU A 43 17.88 23.81 -17.12
N GLN A 44 17.05 23.49 -18.11
CA GLN A 44 17.25 22.38 -19.03
C GLN A 44 18.52 22.59 -19.85
N GLN A 45 18.80 23.82 -20.30
CA GLN A 45 20.00 24.14 -21.06
C GLN A 45 21.28 24.22 -20.21
N ALA A 46 21.18 24.56 -18.92
CA ALA A 46 22.26 24.49 -17.94
C ALA A 46 22.53 23.04 -17.44
N LEU A 47 21.51 22.18 -17.52
CA LEU A 47 21.58 20.74 -17.19
C LEU A 47 21.77 19.86 -18.43
N ILE A 48 22.02 20.41 -19.63
CA ILE A 48 22.60 19.63 -20.72
C ILE A 48 24.09 19.49 -20.39
N PRO A 49 24.56 18.34 -19.86
CA PRO A 49 25.99 18.13 -19.71
C PRO A 49 26.62 18.26 -21.09
N HIS A 50 27.66 19.09 -21.18
CA HIS A 50 28.55 19.11 -22.34
C HIS A 50 29.01 17.67 -22.61
N ARG A 51 28.44 17.12 -23.69
CA ARG A 51 28.63 15.79 -24.28
C ARG A 51 29.83 15.01 -23.76
N LEU A 52 29.61 14.21 -22.72
CA LEU A 52 30.23 12.89 -22.61
C LEU A 52 29.16 11.90 -23.08
N ALA A 53 29.32 11.44 -24.32
CA ALA A 53 28.49 10.43 -24.93
C ALA A 53 28.68 9.10 -24.20
N PHE A 54 27.92 8.88 -23.12
CA PHE A 54 27.71 7.58 -22.53
C PHE A 54 26.22 7.28 -22.62
N SER A 55 25.89 6.23 -23.37
CA SER A 55 24.54 5.79 -23.74
C SER A 55 23.61 5.62 -22.53
N MET A 56 22.73 6.59 -22.31
CA MET A 56 21.82 6.65 -21.15
C MET A 56 20.58 5.73 -21.12
N PRO A 57 20.21 4.92 -22.12
CA PRO A 57 19.16 3.91 -21.91
C PRO A 57 19.68 2.66 -21.17
N ALA A 58 20.97 2.36 -21.30
CA ALA A 58 21.52 1.08 -20.85
C ALA A 58 21.77 1.04 -19.33
N THR A 59 22.23 2.14 -18.73
CA THR A 59 22.63 2.16 -17.30
C THR A 59 21.46 2.00 -16.34
N ILE A 60 20.27 2.53 -16.67
CA ILE A 60 19.05 2.33 -15.87
C ILE A 60 18.59 0.86 -15.97
N MET A 61 18.68 0.25 -17.16
CA MET A 61 18.42 -1.18 -17.35
C MET A 61 19.40 -2.06 -16.56
N THR A 62 20.69 -1.73 -16.56
CA THR A 62 21.71 -2.55 -15.88
C THR A 62 21.55 -2.50 -14.36
N ILE A 63 21.20 -1.35 -13.77
CA ILE A 63 20.89 -1.27 -12.33
C ILE A 63 19.63 -2.09 -12.00
N MET A 64 18.61 -2.09 -12.87
CA MET A 64 17.43 -2.94 -12.69
C MET A 64 17.74 -4.44 -12.80
N VAL A 65 18.55 -4.86 -13.78
CA VAL A 65 18.92 -6.27 -13.97
C VAL A 65 19.74 -6.79 -12.78
N VAL A 66 20.59 -5.95 -12.18
CA VAL A 66 21.37 -6.31 -10.98
C VAL A 66 20.47 -6.45 -9.74
N PHE A 67 19.38 -5.70 -9.62
CA PHE A 67 18.39 -5.89 -8.54
C PHE A 67 17.43 -7.06 -8.78
N LEU A 68 16.97 -7.28 -10.03
CA LEU A 68 16.13 -8.41 -10.44
C LEU A 68 16.81 -9.78 -10.28
N GLY A 69 18.15 -9.83 -10.29
CA GLY A 69 18.93 -11.07 -10.11
C GLY A 69 18.89 -11.67 -8.70
N SER A 70 18.39 -10.94 -7.70
CA SER A 70 18.24 -11.44 -6.32
C SER A 70 16.77 -11.79 -6.03
N LEU A 71 16.26 -12.81 -6.74
CA LEU A 71 14.85 -13.26 -6.78
C LEU A 71 14.16 -13.48 -5.42
N VAL A 72 14.90 -13.52 -4.30
CA VAL A 72 14.36 -13.68 -2.94
C VAL A 72 13.75 -12.39 -2.39
N THR A 73 14.19 -11.21 -2.86
CA THR A 73 13.72 -9.91 -2.34
C THR A 73 12.41 -9.40 -2.96
N GLY A 74 12.04 -9.89 -4.15
CA GLY A 74 10.84 -9.45 -4.86
C GLY A 74 9.54 -9.82 -4.13
N ALA A 75 9.46 -11.06 -3.62
CA ALA A 75 8.28 -11.53 -2.88
C ALA A 75 8.11 -10.82 -1.53
N ALA A 76 9.22 -10.59 -0.81
CA ALA A 76 9.19 -9.86 0.46
C ALA A 76 8.82 -8.38 0.26
N ALA A 77 9.26 -7.76 -0.83
CA ALA A 77 8.89 -6.38 -1.15
C ALA A 77 7.41 -6.23 -1.54
N GLN A 78 6.80 -7.21 -2.22
CA GLN A 78 5.37 -7.14 -2.56
C GLN A 78 4.47 -7.12 -1.31
N GLY A 79 4.87 -7.82 -0.25
CA GLY A 79 4.16 -7.83 1.03
C GLY A 79 4.47 -6.65 1.95
N ALA A 80 5.37 -5.74 1.57
CA ALA A 80 5.79 -4.63 2.42
C ALA A 80 4.65 -3.60 2.59
N GLU A 81 4.45 -3.17 3.82
CA GLU A 81 3.43 -2.20 4.22
C GLU A 81 4.05 -0.80 4.32
N PRO A 82 3.25 0.29 4.22
CA PRO A 82 3.77 1.64 4.39
C PRO A 82 4.43 1.80 5.78
N GLY A 83 5.72 2.15 5.78
CA GLY A 83 6.54 2.18 6.99
C GLY A 83 7.63 1.10 7.02
N ASP A 84 7.47 0.03 6.25
CA ASP A 84 8.49 -1.01 6.12
C ASP A 84 9.69 -0.54 5.30
N ALA A 85 10.88 -1.03 5.65
CA ALA A 85 12.11 -0.72 4.93
C ALA A 85 12.06 -1.12 3.43
N LEU A 86 11.30 -2.16 3.10
CA LEU A 86 11.15 -2.66 1.73
C LEU A 86 10.01 -1.98 0.95
N PHE A 87 9.22 -1.11 1.58
CA PHE A 87 8.10 -0.45 0.93
C PHE A 87 8.53 0.46 -0.23
N ALA A 88 9.71 1.08 -0.13
CA ALA A 88 10.29 1.84 -1.23
C ALA A 88 10.50 0.96 -2.48
N MET A 89 10.92 -0.30 -2.30
CA MET A 89 11.07 -1.25 -3.40
C MET A 89 9.70 -1.62 -4.01
N LYS A 90 8.68 -1.80 -3.16
CA LYS A 90 7.30 -2.03 -3.62
C LYS A 90 6.83 -0.92 -4.57
N LYS A 91 7.00 0.35 -4.18
CA LYS A 91 6.63 1.51 -5.01
C LYS A 91 7.37 1.52 -6.35
N VAL A 92 8.63 1.10 -6.38
CA VAL A 92 9.39 0.97 -7.64
C VAL A 92 8.76 -0.09 -8.54
N ILE A 93 8.44 -1.27 -8.00
CA ILE A 93 7.80 -2.35 -8.76
C ILE A 93 6.44 -1.87 -9.31
N GLU A 94 5.60 -1.27 -8.47
CA GLU A 94 4.30 -0.72 -8.87
C GLU A 94 4.44 0.35 -9.95
N SER A 95 5.46 1.21 -9.85
CA SER A 95 5.73 2.24 -10.87
C SER A 95 6.10 1.61 -12.21
N ILE A 96 6.85 0.51 -12.20
CA ILE A 96 7.17 -0.25 -13.42
C ILE A 96 5.90 -0.87 -13.99
N GLU A 97 5.09 -1.52 -13.16
CA GLU A 97 3.82 -2.12 -13.57
C GLU A 97 2.89 -1.08 -14.21
N ILE A 98 2.79 0.12 -13.63
CA ILE A 98 2.05 1.25 -14.20
C ILE A 98 2.69 1.73 -15.51
N ALA A 99 4.02 1.76 -15.61
CA ALA A 99 4.74 2.27 -16.78
C ALA A 99 4.65 1.34 -18.00
N VAL A 100 4.61 0.02 -17.80
CA VAL A 100 4.48 -0.95 -18.89
C VAL A 100 3.05 -1.04 -19.44
N VAL A 101 2.06 -0.56 -18.69
CA VAL A 101 0.67 -0.51 -19.15
C VAL A 101 0.47 0.69 -20.08
N THR A 102 0.32 0.41 -21.37
CA THR A 102 0.18 1.42 -22.43
C THR A 102 -1.24 1.96 -22.56
N ASN A 103 -2.25 1.13 -22.30
CA ASN A 103 -3.66 1.54 -22.37
C ASN A 103 -4.01 2.42 -21.14
N PRO A 104 -4.55 3.63 -21.35
CA PRO A 104 -4.79 4.58 -20.25
C PRO A 104 -5.90 4.12 -19.28
N VAL A 105 -6.92 3.40 -19.77
CA VAL A 105 -7.97 2.79 -18.93
C VAL A 105 -7.37 1.71 -18.04
N LYS A 106 -6.57 0.80 -18.60
CA LYS A 106 -5.86 -0.23 -17.81
C LYS A 106 -4.85 0.35 -16.83
N LYS A 107 -4.22 1.48 -17.18
CA LYS A 107 -3.31 2.20 -16.30
C LYS A 107 -4.05 2.80 -15.11
N ALA A 108 -5.22 3.41 -15.36
CA ALA A 108 -6.11 3.92 -14.33
C ALA A 108 -6.63 2.79 -13.42
N GLU A 109 -7.04 1.66 -14.00
CA GLU A 109 -7.45 0.45 -13.26
C GLU A 109 -6.32 -0.04 -12.32
N LYS A 110 -5.08 -0.14 -12.82
CA LYS A 110 -3.93 -0.55 -12.01
C LYS A 110 -3.62 0.44 -10.88
N THR A 111 -3.71 1.73 -11.17
CA THR A 111 -3.48 2.79 -10.16
C THR A 111 -4.58 2.79 -9.09
N LEU A 112 -5.83 2.53 -9.48
CA LEU A 112 -6.96 2.33 -8.55
C LEU A 112 -6.76 1.11 -7.66
N ASN A 113 -6.25 0.00 -8.20
CA ASN A 113 -5.96 -1.19 -7.40
C ASN A 113 -4.88 -0.91 -6.34
N ILE A 114 -3.84 -0.14 -6.69
CA ILE A 114 -2.82 0.29 -5.73
C ILE A 114 -3.44 1.19 -4.66
N ALA A 115 -4.33 2.12 -5.03
CA ALA A 115 -5.04 2.96 -4.06
C ALA A 115 -5.91 2.14 -3.10
N GLY A 116 -6.64 1.13 -3.61
CA GLY A 116 -7.41 0.20 -2.79
C GLY A 116 -6.53 -0.61 -1.83
N GLU A 117 -5.37 -1.08 -2.28
CA GLU A 117 -4.42 -1.78 -1.41
C GLU A 117 -3.88 -0.87 -0.30
N ARG A 118 -3.54 0.40 -0.60
CA ARG A 118 -3.13 1.36 0.43
C ARG A 118 -4.23 1.59 1.46
N LEU A 119 -5.47 1.63 1.01
CA LEU A 119 -6.61 1.78 1.90
C LEU A 119 -6.81 0.57 2.82
N GLN A 120 -6.51 -0.64 2.35
CA GLN A 120 -6.53 -1.83 3.20
C GLN A 120 -5.48 -1.76 4.31
N TYR A 121 -4.27 -1.25 4.01
CA TYR A 121 -3.27 -1.02 5.06
C TYR A 121 -3.76 -0.04 6.13
N LEU A 122 -4.58 0.94 5.75
CA LEU A 122 -5.13 1.91 6.69
C LEU A 122 -6.03 1.22 7.72
N GLY A 123 -6.89 0.30 7.28
CA GLY A 123 -7.71 -0.52 8.19
C GLY A 123 -6.88 -1.45 9.07
N SER A 124 -5.80 -2.04 8.54
CA SER A 124 -4.92 -2.94 9.31
C SER A 124 -4.00 -2.22 10.31
N SER A 125 -3.76 -0.91 10.12
CA SER A 125 -2.85 -0.11 10.96
C SER A 125 -3.55 0.55 12.15
N LEU A 126 -4.82 0.21 12.38
CA LEU A 126 -5.55 0.60 13.59
C LEU A 126 -4.80 0.07 14.82
N GLY A 127 -4.27 0.99 15.65
CA GLY A 127 -3.56 0.67 16.88
C GLY A 127 -2.05 0.94 16.87
N THR A 128 -1.45 1.32 15.72
CA THR A 128 -0.02 1.68 15.64
C THR A 128 0.18 3.09 15.07
N GLU A 129 0.36 4.10 15.93
CA GLU A 129 0.41 5.53 15.54
C GLU A 129 1.47 5.86 14.47
N ALA A 130 2.66 5.25 14.58
CA ALA A 130 3.75 5.48 13.63
C ALA A 130 3.43 4.93 12.23
N ALA A 131 2.80 3.75 12.16
CA ALA A 131 2.37 3.15 10.90
C ALA A 131 1.19 3.93 10.32
N LEU A 132 0.24 4.33 11.17
CA LEU A 132 -0.96 5.07 10.76
C LEU A 132 -0.63 6.33 9.95
N ASN A 133 0.33 7.15 10.42
CA ASN A 133 0.72 8.37 9.70
C ASN A 133 1.35 8.06 8.33
N ALA A 134 2.22 7.05 8.23
CA ALA A 134 2.83 6.65 6.96
C ALA A 134 1.78 6.13 5.98
N VAL A 135 0.86 5.30 6.48
CA VAL A 135 -0.21 4.69 5.69
C VAL A 135 -1.23 5.74 5.22
N LEU A 136 -1.58 6.71 6.06
CA LEU A 136 -2.45 7.83 5.69
C LEU A 136 -1.86 8.64 4.51
N GLN A 137 -0.58 9.01 4.60
CA GLN A 137 0.10 9.75 3.54
C GLN A 137 0.18 8.98 2.22
N GLU A 138 0.49 7.67 2.29
CA GLU A 138 0.58 6.82 1.11
C GLU A 138 -0.80 6.55 0.49
N THR A 139 -1.84 6.39 1.29
CA THR A 139 -3.23 6.26 0.82
C THR A 139 -3.67 7.53 0.08
N GLN A 140 -3.40 8.71 0.64
CA GLN A 140 -3.72 9.98 -0.01
C GLN A 140 -2.97 10.14 -1.34
N THR A 141 -1.68 9.82 -1.36
CA THR A 141 -0.85 9.88 -2.58
C THR A 141 -1.40 8.94 -3.66
N ALA A 142 -1.79 7.73 -3.29
CA ALA A 142 -2.31 6.74 -4.22
C ALA A 142 -3.68 7.15 -4.79
N LEU A 143 -4.58 7.72 -3.97
CA LEU A 143 -5.88 8.22 -4.44
C LEU A 143 -5.75 9.42 -5.38
N VAL A 144 -4.82 10.36 -5.09
CA VAL A 144 -4.52 11.48 -6.00
C VAL A 144 -3.99 10.96 -7.34
N SER A 145 -3.08 10.00 -7.30
CA SER A 145 -2.55 9.34 -8.51
C SER A 145 -3.65 8.62 -9.30
N ALA A 146 -4.56 7.92 -8.62
CA ALA A 146 -5.70 7.24 -9.24
C ALA A 146 -6.62 8.23 -9.95
N LYS A 147 -7.00 9.35 -9.30
CA LYS A 147 -7.80 10.42 -9.91
C LYS A 147 -7.13 11.00 -11.15
N ALA A 148 -5.82 11.28 -11.08
CA ALA A 148 -5.06 11.79 -12.21
C ALA A 148 -5.01 10.80 -13.38
N SER A 149 -4.85 9.50 -13.11
CA SER A 149 -4.89 8.45 -14.14
C SER A 149 -6.28 8.28 -14.76
N ILE A 150 -7.37 8.37 -13.97
CA ILE A 150 -8.75 8.34 -14.49
C ILE A 150 -8.99 9.55 -15.40
N THR A 151 -8.52 10.74 -15.00
CA THR A 151 -8.64 11.96 -15.81
C THR A 151 -7.94 11.78 -17.17
N LYS A 152 -6.76 11.15 -17.19
CA LYS A 152 -6.07 10.83 -18.45
C LYS A 152 -6.79 9.74 -19.26
N ALA A 153 -7.45 8.80 -18.60
CA ALA A 153 -8.25 7.78 -19.26
C ALA A 153 -9.51 8.38 -19.92
N GLN A 154 -10.12 9.41 -19.33
CA GLN A 154 -11.27 10.14 -19.90
C GLN A 154 -10.98 10.75 -21.28
N GLU A 155 -9.73 11.10 -21.57
CA GLU A 155 -9.35 11.69 -22.87
C GLU A 155 -9.42 10.69 -24.04
N LYS A 156 -9.33 9.37 -23.77
CA LYS A 156 -9.09 8.34 -24.80
C LYS A 156 -9.86 7.03 -24.59
N GLY A 157 -10.53 6.86 -23.46
CA GLY A 157 -11.22 5.63 -23.08
C GLY A 157 -12.68 5.58 -23.52
N ASP A 158 -13.27 4.39 -23.46
CA ASP A 158 -14.71 4.19 -23.64
C ASP A 158 -15.49 4.77 -22.45
N GLU A 159 -16.58 5.49 -22.71
CA GLU A 159 -17.38 6.15 -21.65
C GLU A 159 -17.87 5.16 -20.58
N THR A 160 -18.21 3.93 -20.98
CA THR A 160 -18.70 2.89 -20.06
C THR A 160 -17.59 2.40 -19.14
N GLU A 161 -16.40 2.16 -19.69
CA GLU A 161 -15.24 1.74 -18.88
C GLU A 161 -14.81 2.84 -17.91
N ILE A 162 -14.85 4.11 -18.36
CA ILE A 162 -14.57 5.26 -17.52
C ILE A 162 -15.59 5.40 -16.38
N ALA A 163 -16.88 5.21 -16.66
CA ALA A 163 -17.93 5.25 -15.64
C ALA A 163 -17.66 4.20 -14.54
N LEU A 164 -17.29 2.97 -14.93
CA LEU A 164 -16.93 1.92 -13.96
C LEU A 164 -15.71 2.28 -13.10
N LEU A 165 -14.70 2.94 -13.68
CA LEU A 165 -13.53 3.40 -12.92
C LEU A 165 -13.89 4.53 -11.94
N LEU A 166 -14.79 5.43 -12.33
CA LEU A 166 -15.30 6.49 -11.45
C LEU A 166 -16.12 5.91 -10.30
N ASP A 167 -17.04 4.98 -10.58
CA ASP A 167 -17.81 4.29 -9.54
C ASP A 167 -16.90 3.57 -8.53
N LYS A 168 -15.85 2.91 -9.03
CA LYS A 168 -14.84 2.27 -8.17
C LYS A 168 -14.05 3.28 -7.35
N PHE A 169 -13.67 4.42 -7.94
CA PHE A 169 -12.98 5.49 -7.23
C PHE A 169 -13.85 6.10 -6.13
N ASP A 170 -15.12 6.35 -6.41
CA ASP A 170 -16.09 6.88 -5.44
C ASP A 170 -16.32 5.89 -4.29
N SER A 171 -16.37 4.58 -4.57
CA SER A 171 -16.40 3.54 -3.53
C SER A 171 -15.17 3.61 -2.63
N LEU A 172 -13.95 3.76 -3.18
CA LEU A 172 -12.74 3.89 -2.39
C LEU A 172 -12.73 5.16 -1.52
N LEU A 173 -13.28 6.27 -2.00
CA LEU A 173 -13.44 7.49 -1.20
C LEU A 173 -14.44 7.30 -0.06
N ALA A 174 -15.54 6.57 -0.31
CA ALA A 174 -16.52 6.24 0.73
C ALA A 174 -15.92 5.33 1.81
N ASP A 175 -15.17 4.31 1.39
CA ASP A 175 -14.45 3.40 2.30
C ASP A 175 -13.42 4.17 3.13
N GLN A 176 -12.65 5.08 2.51
CA GLN A 176 -11.71 5.94 3.20
C GLN A 176 -12.39 6.83 4.23
N LYS A 177 -13.52 7.44 3.87
CA LYS A 177 -14.27 8.29 4.80
C LYS A 177 -14.76 7.50 6.01
N THR A 178 -15.22 6.27 5.79
CA THR A 178 -15.67 5.36 6.85
C THR A 178 -14.51 5.00 7.77
N LEU A 179 -13.39 4.51 7.22
CA LEU A 179 -12.19 4.18 7.99
C LEU A 179 -11.67 5.38 8.79
N LEU A 180 -11.61 6.57 8.18
CA LEU A 180 -11.17 7.79 8.88
C LEU A 180 -12.12 8.16 10.03
N ASN A 181 -13.42 7.95 9.88
CA ASN A 181 -14.38 8.18 10.96
C ASN A 181 -14.20 7.15 12.08
N ASP A 182 -13.96 5.89 11.75
CA ASP A 182 -13.70 4.83 12.74
C ASP A 182 -12.40 5.12 13.51
N ILE A 183 -11.31 5.49 12.81
CA ILE A 183 -10.04 5.89 13.43
C ILE A 183 -10.25 7.08 14.38
N GLU A 184 -11.02 8.10 13.96
CA GLU A 184 -11.28 9.28 14.80
C GLU A 184 -12.03 8.93 16.09
N GLN A 185 -12.98 8.00 16.01
CA GLN A 185 -13.77 7.55 17.16
C GLN A 185 -12.96 6.65 18.11
N GLU A 186 -12.05 5.85 17.56
CA GLU A 186 -11.25 4.89 18.34
C GLU A 186 -9.95 5.48 18.89
N THR A 187 -9.40 6.53 18.28
CA THR A 187 -8.14 7.14 18.72
C THR A 187 -8.36 8.15 19.85
N GLU A 188 -7.52 8.09 20.90
CA GLU A 188 -7.48 9.12 21.94
C GLU A 188 -6.52 10.27 21.59
N ASP A 189 -5.66 10.12 20.58
CA ASP A 189 -4.65 11.13 20.21
C ASP A 189 -5.26 12.29 19.40
N GLU A 190 -5.31 13.46 20.02
CA GLU A 190 -5.77 14.71 19.43
C GLU A 190 -4.95 15.17 18.21
N ALA A 191 -3.68 14.79 18.09
CA ALA A 191 -2.86 15.09 16.91
C ALA A 191 -3.29 14.26 15.71
N VAL A 192 -3.59 12.97 15.94
CA VAL A 192 -4.13 12.06 14.92
C VAL A 192 -5.51 12.53 14.48
N LYS A 193 -6.41 12.86 15.42
CA LYS A 193 -7.74 13.42 15.10
C LYS A 193 -7.66 14.67 14.24
N LYS A 194 -6.79 15.63 14.58
CA LYS A 194 -6.60 16.85 13.78
C LYS A 194 -6.13 16.56 12.36
N THR A 195 -5.24 15.58 12.21
CA THR A 195 -4.74 15.15 10.89
C THR A 195 -5.87 14.51 10.08
N ILE A 196 -6.68 13.66 10.70
CA ILE A 196 -7.84 13.01 10.07
C ILE A 196 -8.88 14.05 9.63
N ILE A 197 -9.21 15.01 10.49
CA ILE A 197 -10.14 16.10 10.18
C ILE A 197 -9.62 16.91 8.98
N ALA A 198 -8.34 17.29 8.98
CA ALA A 198 -7.75 18.02 7.87
C ALA A 198 -7.82 17.24 6.55
N ILE A 199 -7.58 15.92 6.58
CA ILE A 199 -7.70 15.06 5.40
C ILE A 199 -9.16 14.96 4.94
N ARG A 200 -10.11 14.80 5.86
CA ARG A 200 -11.55 14.73 5.55
C ARG A 200 -12.04 16.02 4.91
N ASP A 201 -11.61 17.17 5.41
CA ASP A 201 -12.00 18.47 4.85
C ASP A 201 -11.48 18.62 3.42
N VAL A 202 -10.25 18.19 3.15
CA VAL A 202 -9.69 18.18 1.79
C VAL A 202 -10.46 17.23 0.86
N ILE A 203 -10.85 16.05 1.32
CA ILE A 203 -11.64 15.10 0.50
C ILE A 203 -13.02 15.67 0.18
N THR A 204 -13.70 16.24 1.18
CA THR A 204 -15.07 16.77 1.03
C THR A 204 -15.08 17.99 0.09
N SER A 205 -14.13 18.91 0.26
CA SER A 205 -13.97 20.07 -0.62
C SER A 205 -13.78 19.68 -2.09
N ASN A 206 -13.05 18.60 -2.35
CA ASN A 206 -12.84 18.09 -3.71
C ASN A 206 -14.05 17.37 -4.33
N GLN A 207 -15.04 16.95 -3.53
CA GLN A 207 -16.29 16.34 -4.03
C GLN A 207 -17.32 17.40 -4.42
N ASP A 208 -17.44 18.47 -3.64
CA ASP A 208 -18.42 19.54 -3.87
C ASP A 208 -18.14 20.33 -5.18
N ASP A 209 -16.86 20.51 -5.52
CA ASP A 209 -16.45 21.19 -6.76
C ASP A 209 -16.85 20.44 -8.04
N ASN A 210 -17.08 19.13 -7.96
CA ASN A 210 -17.45 18.30 -9.12
C ASN A 210 -18.96 18.20 -9.34
N GLN A 211 -19.80 18.38 -8.30
CA GLN A 211 -21.26 18.30 -8.46
C GLN A 211 -21.88 19.60 -8.99
N ASN A 212 -21.23 20.75 -8.82
CA ASN A 212 -21.77 22.05 -9.25
C ASN A 212 -21.44 22.45 -10.70
N LYS A 213 -20.77 21.59 -11.48
CA LYS A 213 -20.30 21.91 -12.84
C LYS A 213 -21.05 21.16 -13.94
N LYS A 214 -22.36 20.96 -13.78
CA LYS A 214 -23.24 20.43 -14.83
C LYS A 214 -24.18 21.46 -15.47
N ASP A 215 -24.18 22.71 -14.99
CA ASP A 215 -24.88 23.82 -15.64
C ASP A 215 -23.95 25.02 -15.84
N ASN A 216 -23.96 25.55 -17.07
CA ASN A 216 -23.21 26.70 -17.60
C ASN A 216 -21.74 26.51 -17.95
N GLY A 217 -21.52 26.38 -19.27
CA GLY A 217 -20.24 26.67 -19.90
C GLY A 217 -19.87 28.14 -19.76
N SER A 218 -18.73 28.39 -19.09
CA SER A 218 -17.94 29.58 -19.33
C SER A 218 -16.50 29.28 -18.95
N ALA A 219 -15.58 29.59 -19.87
CA ALA A 219 -14.15 29.50 -19.66
C ALA A 219 -13.75 30.36 -18.45
N GLY A 220 -13.19 29.71 -17.42
CA GLY A 220 -12.73 30.35 -16.20
C GLY A 220 -11.46 29.68 -15.71
N THR A 221 -10.36 30.44 -15.76
CA THR A 221 -9.01 30.09 -15.31
C THR A 221 -8.99 29.57 -13.87
N ILE A 222 -8.44 28.37 -13.69
CA ILE A 222 -8.32 27.68 -12.40
C ILE A 222 -7.06 28.20 -11.67
N SER A 223 -7.23 28.99 -10.62
CA SER A 223 -6.16 29.36 -9.67
C SER A 223 -6.29 28.53 -8.40
N SER A 224 -5.52 27.45 -8.32
CA SER A 224 -5.39 26.65 -7.11
C SER A 224 -4.25 27.23 -6.28
N THR A 225 -4.59 27.96 -5.22
CA THR A 225 -3.60 28.34 -4.19
C THR A 225 -3.65 27.28 -3.11
N VAL A 226 -2.69 26.37 -3.12
CA VAL A 226 -2.44 25.43 -2.01
C VAL A 226 -1.92 26.25 -0.83
N ALA A 227 -2.66 26.27 0.28
CA ALA A 227 -2.19 26.88 1.51
C ALA A 227 -1.03 26.05 2.07
N VAL A 228 0.18 26.58 1.94
CA VAL A 228 1.41 26.05 2.55
C VAL A 228 1.25 26.07 4.07
N ILE A 229 1.32 24.89 4.69
CA ILE A 229 1.29 24.73 6.14
C ILE A 229 2.60 25.30 6.70
N ASN A 230 2.47 26.28 7.61
CA ASN A 230 3.57 27.02 8.22
C ASN A 230 4.39 26.13 9.20
N PRO A 231 5.71 25.96 9.03
CA PRO A 231 6.51 24.96 9.75
C PRO A 231 6.99 25.36 11.17
N ASN A 232 6.35 26.31 11.85
CA ASN A 232 6.87 26.90 13.09
C ASN A 232 6.16 26.46 14.39
N THR A 233 5.85 25.16 14.55
CA THR A 233 5.39 24.60 15.84
C THR A 233 6.58 23.99 16.62
N PRO A 234 6.70 24.22 17.94
CA PRO A 234 7.84 23.74 18.72
C PRO A 234 7.91 22.21 18.72
N LYS A 235 9.09 21.69 18.34
CA LYS A 235 9.40 20.27 18.26
C LYS A 235 9.48 19.66 19.67
N THR A 236 8.42 19.01 20.13
CA THR A 236 8.48 18.15 21.32
C THR A 236 9.27 16.90 20.96
N THR A 237 10.50 16.82 21.47
CA THR A 237 11.37 15.64 21.34
C THR A 237 10.79 14.52 22.20
N VAL A 238 9.89 13.72 21.62
CA VAL A 238 9.53 12.41 22.16
C VAL A 238 10.68 11.46 21.80
N LYS A 239 11.30 10.84 22.80
CA LYS A 239 12.29 9.78 22.57
C LYS A 239 11.59 8.67 21.78
N PRO A 240 12.17 8.16 20.69
CA PRO A 240 11.57 7.07 19.93
C PRO A 240 11.43 5.86 20.84
N ILE A 241 10.18 5.41 21.03
CA ILE A 241 9.91 4.05 21.48
C ILE A 241 10.33 3.19 20.28
N VAL A 242 11.47 2.52 20.42
CA VAL A 242 11.91 1.50 19.48
C VAL A 242 10.99 0.31 19.71
N GLU A 243 9.86 0.29 19.02
CA GLU A 243 9.05 -0.91 18.93
C GLU A 243 9.85 -1.92 18.13
N GLU A 244 10.25 -2.98 18.82
CA GLU A 244 11.16 -3.99 18.32
C GLU A 244 10.44 -4.72 17.19
N ASN A 245 10.90 -4.46 15.97
CA ASN A 245 10.44 -5.07 14.72
C ASN A 245 10.77 -6.57 14.75
N ARG A 246 10.02 -7.33 15.56
CA ARG A 246 10.25 -8.75 15.79
C ARG A 246 9.65 -9.50 14.60
N PRO A 247 10.42 -10.38 13.96
CA PRO A 247 9.89 -11.23 12.90
C PRO A 247 8.69 -12.02 13.43
N PRO A 248 7.67 -12.27 12.59
CA PRO A 248 6.52 -13.05 12.99
C PRO A 248 6.96 -14.42 13.51
N GLU A 249 6.37 -14.85 14.61
CA GLU A 249 6.79 -16.04 15.33
C GLU A 249 5.83 -17.20 15.04
N LEU A 250 6.37 -18.42 14.92
CA LEU A 250 5.58 -19.63 14.75
C LEU A 250 4.77 -19.88 16.03
N ASP A 251 3.44 -19.95 15.94
CA ASP A 251 2.62 -20.29 17.11
C ASP A 251 2.56 -21.81 17.32
N ILE A 252 3.17 -22.28 18.39
CA ILE A 252 3.10 -23.70 18.80
C ILE A 252 2.06 -23.94 19.91
N THR A 253 1.38 -22.90 20.38
CA THR A 253 0.51 -22.99 21.55
C THR A 253 -0.92 -23.45 21.20
N LEU A 254 -1.41 -23.11 20.01
CA LEU A 254 -2.71 -23.59 19.55
C LEU A 254 -2.64 -25.05 19.12
N ASN A 255 -3.61 -25.83 19.59
CA ASN A 255 -3.79 -27.23 19.21
C ASN A 255 -5.28 -27.55 19.05
N GLY A 256 -5.58 -28.60 18.27
CA GLY A 256 -6.93 -29.11 18.07
C GLY A 256 -7.68 -28.44 16.92
N TYR A 257 -9.00 -28.67 16.86
CA TYR A 257 -9.85 -28.11 15.82
C TYR A 257 -9.98 -26.59 15.99
N GLN A 258 -9.56 -25.82 14.99
CA GLN A 258 -9.57 -24.36 14.99
C GLN A 258 -10.12 -23.81 13.70
N SER A 259 -10.70 -22.61 13.78
CA SER A 259 -11.04 -21.78 12.64
C SER A 259 -10.21 -20.50 12.72
N LEU A 260 -9.34 -20.30 11.74
CA LEU A 260 -8.40 -19.18 11.66
C LEU A 260 -8.79 -18.32 10.46
N THR A 261 -8.83 -17.00 10.64
CA THR A 261 -8.99 -16.05 9.52
C THR A 261 -7.75 -15.18 9.46
N GLY A 262 -7.18 -15.04 8.27
CA GLY A 262 -5.94 -14.32 8.11
C GLY A 262 -5.46 -14.22 6.68
N ARG A 263 -4.20 -13.80 6.54
CA ARG A 263 -3.56 -13.61 5.24
C ARG A 263 -2.81 -14.86 4.82
N ILE A 264 -3.05 -15.35 3.60
CA ILE A 264 -2.22 -16.42 3.04
C ILE A 264 -0.92 -15.82 2.52
N GLY A 265 0.19 -16.45 2.85
CA GLY A 265 1.49 -16.08 2.30
C GLY A 265 2.45 -17.26 2.29
N THR A 266 3.75 -16.96 2.30
CA THR A 266 4.79 -17.99 2.32
C THR A 266 5.81 -17.71 3.41
N ALA A 267 6.28 -18.79 4.06
CA ALA A 267 7.43 -18.77 4.96
C ALA A 267 8.31 -19.96 4.60
N ASN A 268 9.62 -19.72 4.39
CA ASN A 268 10.57 -20.75 3.96
C ASN A 268 10.12 -21.54 2.70
N GLY A 269 9.39 -20.88 1.79
CA GLY A 269 8.87 -21.49 0.56
C GLY A 269 7.63 -22.38 0.74
N GLN A 270 7.11 -22.52 1.96
CA GLN A 270 5.88 -23.24 2.25
C GLN A 270 4.71 -22.27 2.44
N ILE A 271 3.50 -22.71 2.11
CA ILE A 271 2.29 -21.90 2.28
C ILE A 271 1.94 -21.81 3.76
N VAL A 272 1.70 -20.59 4.23
CA VAL A 272 1.32 -20.30 5.61
C VAL A 272 0.08 -19.41 5.65
N ILE A 273 -0.65 -19.45 6.76
CA ILE A 273 -1.66 -18.46 7.12
C ILE A 273 -1.13 -17.59 8.25
N PHE A 274 -1.10 -16.27 8.04
CA PHE A 274 -0.73 -15.26 9.03
C PHE A 274 -1.96 -14.80 9.79
N VAL A 275 -1.94 -14.94 11.12
CA VAL A 275 -3.00 -14.54 12.04
C VAL A 275 -2.39 -13.59 13.07
N GLY A 276 -2.55 -12.29 12.84
CA GLY A 276 -1.80 -11.26 13.57
C GLY A 276 -0.29 -11.41 13.37
N ASN A 277 0.48 -11.38 14.47
CA ASN A 277 1.95 -11.51 14.43
C ASN A 277 2.45 -12.97 14.39
N LYS A 278 1.54 -13.93 14.21
CA LYS A 278 1.87 -15.35 14.20
C LYS A 278 1.51 -15.97 12.87
N TYR A 279 2.13 -17.11 12.55
CA TYR A 279 1.82 -17.86 11.34
C TYR A 279 1.71 -19.36 11.60
N TYR A 280 0.99 -20.05 10.72
CA TYR A 280 0.80 -21.51 10.75
C TYR A 280 1.07 -22.09 9.36
N PHE A 281 1.81 -23.20 9.29
CA PHE A 281 2.03 -23.92 8.05
C PHE A 281 0.75 -24.63 7.61
N VAL A 282 0.34 -24.40 6.37
CA VAL A 282 -0.89 -24.99 5.85
C VAL A 282 -0.57 -26.33 5.21
N THR A 283 -1.16 -27.41 5.74
CA THR A 283 -0.96 -28.78 5.26
C THR A 283 -2.30 -29.43 4.86
N ASN A 284 -2.27 -30.43 3.99
CA ASN A 284 -3.45 -31.17 3.52
C ASN A 284 -4.60 -30.29 2.98
N SER A 285 -4.26 -29.18 2.31
CA SER A 285 -5.26 -28.32 1.67
C SER A 285 -6.03 -29.06 0.57
N PRO A 286 -7.39 -29.00 0.52
CA PRO A 286 -8.19 -29.61 -0.54
C PRO A 286 -8.00 -28.94 -1.92
N ILE A 287 -7.43 -27.73 -1.95
CA ILE A 287 -7.17 -26.95 -3.16
C ILE A 287 -5.76 -26.37 -3.15
N SER A 288 -5.25 -25.96 -4.32
CA SER A 288 -4.00 -25.19 -4.40
C SER A 288 -4.23 -23.78 -3.88
N LEU A 289 -3.51 -23.40 -2.81
CA LEU A 289 -3.57 -22.07 -2.21
C LEU A 289 -2.64 -21.05 -2.88
N GLN A 290 -1.90 -21.46 -3.91
CA GLN A 290 -0.89 -20.60 -4.54
C GLN A 290 -1.51 -19.36 -5.22
N LEU A 291 -2.76 -19.47 -5.70
CA LEU A 291 -3.52 -18.36 -6.29
C LEU A 291 -4.07 -17.38 -5.24
N TYR A 292 -4.02 -17.75 -3.96
CA TYR A 292 -4.55 -16.96 -2.85
C TYR A 292 -3.44 -16.31 -2.02
N ILE A 293 -2.16 -16.49 -2.39
CA ILE A 293 -1.03 -15.80 -1.75
C ILE A 293 -1.26 -14.28 -1.86
N GLY A 294 -1.22 -13.60 -0.72
CA GLY A 294 -1.48 -12.17 -0.58
C GLY A 294 -2.92 -11.83 -0.20
N ASN A 295 -3.89 -12.75 -0.35
CA ASN A 295 -5.26 -12.50 0.09
C ASN A 295 -5.32 -12.48 1.63
N SER A 296 -5.85 -11.38 2.19
CA SER A 296 -5.96 -11.10 3.63
C SER A 296 -7.24 -11.62 4.27
N ASN A 297 -8.21 -12.05 3.46
CA ASN A 297 -9.53 -12.50 3.91
C ASN A 297 -9.76 -13.99 3.59
N VAL A 298 -8.84 -14.83 4.04
CA VAL A 298 -8.94 -16.28 3.88
C VAL A 298 -9.22 -16.91 5.25
N GLY A 299 -10.34 -17.60 5.34
CA GLY A 299 -10.72 -18.42 6.49
C GLY A 299 -10.28 -19.87 6.25
N ILE A 300 -9.52 -20.44 7.18
CA ILE A 300 -9.14 -21.86 7.18
C ILE A 300 -9.69 -22.50 8.44
N THR A 301 -10.44 -23.59 8.28
CA THR A 301 -10.85 -24.44 9.40
C THR A 301 -10.16 -25.79 9.28
N GLY A 302 -9.53 -26.24 10.37
CA GLY A 302 -8.64 -27.39 10.34
C GLY A 302 -8.23 -27.85 11.74
N ASN A 303 -7.41 -28.90 11.81
CA ASN A 303 -6.79 -29.32 13.06
C ASN A 303 -5.37 -28.74 13.14
N VAL A 304 -5.10 -27.94 14.17
CA VAL A 304 -3.80 -27.33 14.43
C VAL A 304 -2.98 -28.24 15.34
N SER A 305 -1.73 -28.48 14.98
CA SER A 305 -0.77 -29.22 15.80
C SER A 305 0.64 -28.74 15.48
N ASN A 306 1.39 -28.34 16.52
CA ASN A 306 2.80 -27.92 16.40
C ASN A 306 3.05 -26.80 15.35
N GLY A 307 2.13 -25.84 15.22
CA GLY A 307 2.24 -24.75 14.26
C GLY A 307 1.90 -25.12 12.82
N GLU A 308 1.38 -26.32 12.58
CA GLU A 308 0.80 -26.74 11.30
C GLU A 308 -0.72 -26.82 11.42
N ILE A 309 -1.45 -26.44 10.37
CA ILE A 309 -2.89 -26.62 10.27
C ILE A 309 -3.24 -27.58 9.13
N ALA A 310 -3.77 -28.75 9.50
CA ALA A 310 -4.36 -29.70 8.56
C ALA A 310 -5.76 -29.23 8.17
N VAL A 311 -5.91 -28.77 6.93
CA VAL A 311 -7.10 -28.05 6.49
C VAL A 311 -8.27 -28.98 6.18
N TYR A 312 -9.46 -28.60 6.65
CA TYR A 312 -10.73 -29.24 6.31
C TYR A 312 -11.60 -28.35 5.43
N GLN A 313 -11.68 -27.05 5.72
CA GLN A 313 -12.48 -26.11 4.94
C GLN A 313 -11.69 -24.82 4.69
N ILE A 314 -11.86 -24.26 3.50
CA ILE A 314 -11.26 -22.98 3.10
C ILE A 314 -12.37 -22.07 2.59
N TYR A 315 -12.38 -20.86 3.14
CA TYR A 315 -13.23 -19.77 2.74
C TYR A 315 -12.36 -18.63 2.19
N ALA A 316 -12.77 -18.02 1.09
CA ALA A 316 -12.17 -16.79 0.59
C ALA A 316 -13.29 -15.84 0.19
N ASP A 317 -13.15 -14.57 0.56
CA ASP A 317 -14.14 -13.52 0.23
C ASP A 317 -15.57 -13.89 0.67
N GLY A 318 -15.68 -14.61 1.80
CA GLY A 318 -16.95 -15.10 2.36
C GLY A 318 -17.54 -16.34 1.68
N GLY A 319 -16.94 -16.86 0.61
CA GLY A 319 -17.37 -18.07 -0.08
C GLY A 319 -16.54 -19.31 0.29
N LEU A 320 -17.18 -20.47 0.42
CA LEU A 320 -16.48 -21.76 0.56
C LEU A 320 -15.83 -22.14 -0.79
N ILE A 321 -14.50 -22.26 -0.80
CA ILE A 321 -13.73 -22.55 -2.03
C ILE A 321 -13.09 -23.93 -2.03
N GLY A 322 -13.03 -24.62 -0.88
CA GLY A 322 -12.50 -25.97 -0.79
C GLY A 322 -12.92 -26.67 0.50
N GLU A 323 -13.21 -27.96 0.41
CA GLU A 323 -13.59 -28.80 1.54
C GLU A 323 -12.99 -30.21 1.39
N THR A 324 -12.54 -30.78 2.51
CA THR A 324 -12.18 -32.18 2.67
C THR A 324 -12.76 -32.70 3.98
N LEU A 325 -13.17 -33.97 3.99
CA LEU A 325 -13.74 -34.58 5.19
C LEU A 325 -12.66 -34.74 6.27
N PRO A 326 -12.97 -34.41 7.54
CA PRO A 326 -12.05 -34.71 8.62
C PRO A 326 -11.83 -36.22 8.69
N PRO A 327 -10.62 -36.69 9.06
CA PRO A 327 -10.39 -38.11 9.25
C PRO A 327 -11.41 -38.63 10.26
N THR A 328 -12.26 -39.56 9.81
CA THR A 328 -13.21 -40.23 10.70
C THR A 328 -12.38 -40.88 11.80
N LEU A 329 -12.56 -40.43 13.04
CA LEU A 329 -12.02 -41.13 14.20
C LEU A 329 -12.52 -42.57 14.09
N SER A 330 -11.65 -43.49 13.67
CA SER A 330 -11.97 -44.90 13.72
C SER A 330 -12.23 -45.20 15.18
N MET A 331 -13.50 -45.35 15.55
CA MET A 331 -13.85 -46.00 16.79
C MET A 331 -13.45 -47.46 16.60
N ASP A 332 -12.15 -47.74 16.72
CA ASP A 332 -11.63 -49.09 16.79
C ASP A 332 -12.18 -49.71 18.07
N ASN A 333 -13.36 -50.29 17.88
CA ASN A 333 -13.98 -51.40 18.56
C ASN A 333 -13.39 -51.73 19.94
N PRO A 334 -14.02 -51.33 21.07
CA PRO A 334 -13.62 -51.75 22.41
C PRO A 334 -13.89 -53.25 22.71
N ALA A 335 -14.03 -54.11 21.71
CA ALA A 335 -14.42 -55.51 21.85
C ALA A 335 -13.26 -56.48 22.25
N GLY A 336 -12.29 -56.00 23.04
CA GLY A 336 -11.07 -56.76 23.35
C GLY A 336 -10.80 -57.03 24.83
N LEU A 337 -11.79 -56.97 25.73
CA LEU A 337 -11.55 -57.14 27.18
C LEU A 337 -12.57 -58.05 27.90
N LEU A 338 -12.87 -59.23 27.36
CA LEU A 338 -13.60 -60.30 28.07
C LEU A 338 -13.16 -61.69 27.60
N ASP A 339 -11.94 -62.11 27.92
CA ASP A 339 -11.49 -63.52 28.08
C ASP A 339 -10.01 -63.46 28.50
N GLN A 340 -9.47 -64.05 29.56
CA GLN A 340 -9.70 -65.38 30.13
C GLN A 340 -9.39 -65.37 31.63
N GLY A 341 -10.35 -65.82 32.42
CA GLY A 341 -10.09 -66.45 33.70
C GLY A 341 -10.22 -67.96 33.53
N GLN A 342 -9.10 -68.67 33.52
CA GLN A 342 -8.93 -70.04 34.02
C GLN A 342 -7.54 -70.17 34.62
#